data_AF-A0A1A7WVZ8-F1
#
_entry.id   AF-A0A1A7WVZ8-F1
#
_cell.length_a   1.000
_cell.length_b   1.000
_cell.length_c   1.000
_cell.angle_alpha   90.00
_cell.angle_beta   90.00
_cell.angle_gamma   90.00
#
_symmetry.space_group_name_H-M   'P 1'
#
loop_
_entity.id
_entity.type
_entity.pdbx_description
1 polymer ?
#
loop_
_entity_poly.entity_id
_entity_poly.type
_entity_poly.pdbx_seq_one_letter_code
_entity_poly.pdbx_strand_id
1 'polypeptide(L)'
;GSIVNAFNRNSMFGSVELDSLNPHRVDYVNIKVVTSLDEPQIESCRQGSIADLIQVLRSRGFRWTCTDSDPTLMMLQCVKDLTRPYCRRHANILLQQQNLTST
;
A
#
# COMPACT_ATOMS: atom_id res chain seq x y z
N GLY A 1 4.56 -5.14 -0.24
CA GLY A 1 5.14 -5.25 1.11
C GLY A 1 5.84 -6.58 1.30
N SER A 2 5.12 -7.70 1.17
CA SER A 2 5.66 -9.03 1.50
C SER A 2 6.48 -9.72 0.41
N ILE A 3 6.86 -9.00 -0.65
CA ILE A 3 7.70 -9.53 -1.73
C ILE A 3 8.94 -8.65 -1.87
N VAL A 4 10.07 -9.26 -2.24
CA VAL A 4 11.26 -8.53 -2.66
C VAL A 4 10.99 -7.81 -3.99
N ASN A 5 11.58 -6.64 -4.19
CA ASN A 5 11.41 -5.85 -5.41
C ASN A 5 9.94 -5.52 -5.72
N ALA A 6 9.20 -5.06 -4.71
CA ALA A 6 7.81 -4.61 -4.86
C ALA A 6 7.65 -3.54 -5.95
N PHE A 7 8.68 -2.71 -6.17
CA PHE A 7 8.85 -1.98 -7.42
C PHE A 7 9.93 -2.65 -8.27
N ASN A 8 9.68 -2.78 -9.56
CA ASN A 8 10.66 -3.28 -10.52
C ASN A 8 10.65 -2.39 -11.76
N ARG A 9 11.81 -1.82 -12.09
CA ARG A 9 11.95 -0.93 -13.26
C ARG A 9 11.62 -1.62 -14.58
N ASN A 10 11.78 -2.94 -14.67
CA ASN A 10 11.48 -3.75 -15.85
C ASN A 10 10.03 -4.26 -15.90
N SER A 11 9.20 -3.97 -14.89
CA SER A 11 7.76 -4.27 -14.94
C SER A 11 7.03 -3.37 -15.92
N MET A 12 5.79 -3.70 -16.27
CA MET A 12 4.92 -2.83 -17.10
C MET A 12 4.81 -1.42 -16.47
N PHE A 13 4.58 -1.36 -15.15
CA PHE A 13 4.53 -0.09 -14.44
C PHE A 13 5.85 0.67 -14.54
N GLY A 14 6.98 0.01 -14.30
CA GLY A 14 8.28 0.66 -14.28
C GLY A 14 8.81 1.12 -15.64
N SER A 15 8.56 0.36 -16.70
CA SER A 15 9.17 0.56 -18.03
C SER A 15 8.27 1.25 -19.04
N VAL A 16 6.96 1.20 -18.85
CA VAL A 16 5.99 1.77 -19.81
C VAL A 16 5.13 2.83 -19.14
N GLU A 17 4.39 2.47 -18.09
CA GLU A 17 3.38 3.36 -17.51
C GLU A 17 4.04 4.56 -16.84
N LEU A 18 4.97 4.31 -15.92
CA LEU A 18 5.67 5.35 -15.17
C LEU A 18 6.40 6.29 -16.12
N ASP A 19 7.15 5.78 -17.10
CA ASP A 19 7.91 6.60 -18.06
C ASP A 19 7.01 7.43 -18.98
N SER A 20 5.78 6.98 -19.25
CA SER A 20 4.80 7.73 -20.04
C SER A 20 4.03 8.79 -19.24
N LEU A 21 4.08 8.78 -17.90
CA LEU A 21 3.39 9.78 -17.08
C LEU A 21 4.02 11.17 -17.24
N ASN A 22 3.15 12.18 -17.33
CA ASN A 22 3.54 13.59 -17.40
C ASN A 22 3.32 14.28 -16.04
N PRO A 23 4.38 14.78 -15.36
CA PRO A 23 4.28 15.40 -14.05
C PRO A 23 3.47 16.70 -14.03
N HIS A 24 3.28 17.36 -15.17
CA HIS A 24 2.44 18.57 -15.25
C HIS A 24 0.95 18.27 -15.42
N ARG A 25 0.59 17.00 -15.66
CA ARG A 25 -0.80 16.56 -15.86
C ARG A 25 -1.29 15.62 -14.76
N VAL A 26 -0.39 15.22 -13.85
CA VAL A 26 -0.69 14.36 -12.71
C VAL A 26 -0.43 15.17 -11.44
N ASP A 27 -1.46 15.38 -10.63
CA ASP A 27 -1.31 16.12 -9.37
C ASP A 27 -0.53 15.32 -8.32
N TYR A 28 -0.87 14.03 -8.13
CA TYR A 28 -0.19 13.15 -7.17
C TYR A 28 -0.09 11.70 -7.64
N VAL A 29 1.03 11.06 -7.30
CA VAL A 29 1.18 9.60 -7.32
C VAL A 29 1.03 9.08 -5.89
N ASN A 30 -0.04 8.34 -5.63
CA ASN A 30 -0.33 7.78 -4.30
C ASN A 30 0.13 6.32 -4.24
N ILE A 31 1.21 6.05 -3.51
CA ILE A 31 1.80 4.73 -3.36
C ILE A 31 1.17 4.05 -2.13
N LYS A 32 0.63 2.85 -2.32
CA LYS A 32 0.10 2.02 -1.23
C LYS A 32 0.87 0.71 -1.19
N VAL A 33 1.74 0.56 -0.19
CA VAL A 33 2.53 -0.66 -0.01
C VAL A 33 1.74 -1.62 0.86
N VAL A 34 1.12 -2.60 0.22
CA VAL A 34 0.31 -3.62 0.89
C VAL A 34 1.20 -4.79 1.32
N THR A 35 1.10 -5.18 2.58
CA THR A 35 1.74 -6.36 3.16
C THR A 35 0.67 -7.43 3.35
N SER A 36 0.96 -8.66 2.93
CA SER A 36 0.04 -9.78 3.07
C SER A 36 -0.25 -10.04 4.55
N LEU A 37 -1.47 -10.48 4.86
CA LEU A 37 -1.83 -10.90 6.21
C LEU A 37 -0.88 -12.01 6.68
N ASP A 38 -0.33 -11.84 7.89
CA ASP A 38 0.56 -12.79 8.58
C ASP A 38 1.96 -12.97 7.96
N GLU A 39 2.31 -12.22 6.90
CA GLU A 39 3.64 -12.23 6.29
C GLU A 39 4.49 -11.03 6.73
N PRO A 40 5.83 -11.16 6.80
CA PRO A 40 6.69 -10.05 7.15
C PRO A 40 6.64 -8.94 6.10
N GLN A 41 6.83 -7.70 6.54
CA GLN A 41 7.05 -6.58 5.64
C GLN A 41 8.51 -6.57 5.19
N ILE A 42 8.74 -6.86 3.91
CA ILE A 42 10.07 -6.89 3.28
C ILE A 42 10.37 -5.52 2.67
N GLU A 43 9.40 -4.97 1.96
CA GLU A 43 9.43 -3.69 1.26
C GLU A 43 8.48 -2.70 1.95
N SER A 44 8.91 -1.45 2.11
CA SER A 44 8.13 -0.40 2.78
C SER A 44 8.36 0.96 2.13
N CYS A 45 7.54 1.96 2.48
CA CYS A 45 7.71 3.34 1.98
C CYS A 45 9.08 3.96 2.28
N ARG A 46 9.88 3.35 3.17
CA ARG A 46 11.19 3.87 3.59
C ARG A 46 12.37 3.01 3.15
N GLN A 47 12.15 1.83 2.58
CA GLN A 47 13.24 0.90 2.27
C GLN A 47 12.97 0.06 1.03
N GLY A 48 14.05 -0.51 0.48
CA GLY A 48 14.01 -1.39 -0.67
C GLY A 48 13.63 -0.67 -1.97
N SER A 49 13.13 -1.43 -2.93
CA SER A 49 12.74 -0.93 -4.26
C SER A 49 11.66 0.17 -4.22
N ILE A 50 10.84 0.24 -3.16
CA ILE A 50 9.87 1.34 -3.03
C ILE A 50 10.58 2.69 -2.81
N ALA A 51 11.71 2.70 -2.10
CA ALA A 51 12.53 3.91 -1.98
C ALA A 51 13.10 4.32 -3.34
N ASP A 52 13.46 3.35 -4.19
CA ASP A 52 13.90 3.62 -5.57
C ASP A 52 12.79 4.23 -6.42
N LEU A 53 11.55 3.72 -6.31
CA LEU A 53 10.38 4.33 -6.97
C LEU A 53 10.19 5.78 -6.53
N ILE A 54 10.26 6.05 -5.23
CA ILE A 54 10.14 7.41 -4.67
C ILE A 54 11.23 8.32 -5.24
N GLN A 55 12.45 7.81 -5.39
CA GLN A 55 13.55 8.58 -5.98
C GLN A 55 13.29 8.90 -7.46
N VAL A 56 12.73 7.96 -8.24
CA VAL A 56 12.32 8.20 -9.64
C VAL A 56 11.21 9.24 -9.73
N LEU A 57 10.20 9.16 -8.88
CA LEU A 57 9.10 10.13 -8.86
C LEU A 57 9.60 11.54 -8.49
N ARG A 58 10.48 11.62 -7.49
CA ARG A 58 11.11 12.88 -7.06
C ARG A 58 11.95 13.50 -8.16
N SER A 59 12.82 12.71 -8.80
CA SER A 59 13.71 13.24 -9.86
C SER A 59 12.95 13.72 -11.09
N ARG A 60 11.77 13.16 -11.34
CA ARG A 60 10.87 13.57 -12.44
C ARG A 60 9.87 14.65 -12.05
N GLY A 61 9.93 15.18 -10.84
CA GLY A 61 9.11 16.30 -10.39
C GLY A 61 7.66 15.95 -10.05
N PHE A 62 7.34 14.67 -9.82
CA PHE A 62 6.01 14.29 -9.32
C PHE A 62 5.87 14.61 -7.84
N ARG A 63 4.68 15.06 -7.44
CA ARG A 63 4.25 15.01 -6.04
C ARG A 63 3.79 13.58 -5.75
N TRP A 64 4.12 13.08 -4.57
CA TRP A 64 3.82 11.71 -4.19
C TRP A 64 3.43 11.60 -2.73
N THR A 65 2.67 10.56 -2.41
CA THR A 65 2.45 10.09 -1.04
C THR A 65 2.80 8.60 -0.99
N CYS A 66 3.15 8.11 0.20
CA CYS A 66 3.34 6.68 0.40
C CYS A 66 2.72 6.28 1.74
N THR A 67 1.93 5.21 1.73
CA THR A 67 1.35 4.62 2.94
C THR A 67 1.70 3.13 3.00
N ASP A 68 2.35 2.73 4.09
CA ASP A 68 2.50 1.33 4.45
C ASP A 68 1.22 0.84 5.13
N SER A 69 0.75 -0.35 4.75
CA SER A 69 -0.34 -1.05 5.46
C SER A 69 -1.61 -0.21 5.64
N ASP A 70 -2.10 0.40 4.55
CA ASP A 70 -3.36 1.16 4.53
C ASP A 70 -4.52 0.34 5.14
N PRO A 71 -5.19 0.82 6.21
CA PRO A 71 -6.18 0.03 6.95
C PRO A 71 -7.31 -0.52 6.08
N THR A 72 -7.74 0.23 5.07
CA THR A 72 -8.82 -0.19 4.17
C THR A 72 -8.37 -1.36 3.30
N LEU A 73 -7.16 -1.27 2.74
CA LEU A 73 -6.59 -2.34 1.92
C LEU A 73 -6.24 -3.58 2.77
N MET A 74 -5.80 -3.38 4.01
CA MET A 74 -5.56 -4.48 4.94
C MET A 74 -6.86 -5.20 5.31
N MET A 75 -7.95 -4.46 5.57
CA MET A 75 -9.27 -5.04 5.83
C MET A 75 -9.83 -5.77 4.61
N LEU A 76 -9.58 -5.28 3.39
CA LEU A 76 -10.03 -5.94 2.16
C LEU A 76 -9.45 -7.36 2.01
N GLN A 77 -8.22 -7.60 2.50
CA GLN A 77 -7.63 -8.95 2.49
C GLN A 77 -8.40 -9.95 3.38
N CYS A 78 -9.15 -9.47 4.38
CA CYS A 78 -9.93 -10.29 5.29
C CYS A 78 -11.22 -10.85 4.68
N VAL A 79 -11.65 -10.36 3.51
CA VAL A 79 -12.89 -10.82 2.84
C VAL A 79 -12.88 -12.32 2.57
N LYS A 80 -11.69 -12.91 2.37
CA LYS A 80 -11.54 -14.35 2.12
C LYS A 80 -11.63 -15.20 3.39
N ASP A 81 -11.20 -14.67 4.52
CA ASP A 81 -11.12 -15.39 5.79
C ASP A 81 -11.05 -14.41 6.97
N LEU A 82 -12.18 -14.24 7.65
CA LEU A 82 -12.32 -13.37 8.82
C LEU A 82 -11.66 -13.97 10.09
N THR A 83 -11.30 -15.26 10.08
CA THR A 83 -10.78 -15.93 11.26
C THR A 83 -9.29 -15.66 11.50
N ARG A 84 -8.60 -15.12 10.48
CA ARG A 84 -7.19 -14.73 10.52
C ARG A 84 -6.89 -13.79 11.70
N PRO A 85 -5.71 -13.89 12.36
CA PRO A 85 -5.42 -13.13 13.58
C PRO A 85 -5.57 -11.61 13.43
N TYR A 86 -5.06 -11.04 12.33
CA TYR A 86 -5.22 -9.62 12.03
C TYR A 86 -6.69 -9.23 11.84
N CYS A 87 -7.44 -10.02 11.07
CA CYS A 87 -8.83 -9.78 10.75
C CYS A 87 -9.74 -9.86 11.97
N ARG A 88 -9.57 -10.90 12.78
CA ARG A 88 -10.33 -11.10 14.03
C ARG A 88 -10.15 -9.93 14.99
N ARG A 89 -8.91 -9.44 15.14
CA ARG A 89 -8.60 -8.29 16.00
C ARG A 89 -9.40 -7.05 15.58
N HIS A 90 -9.52 -6.82 14.28
CA HIS A 90 -10.21 -5.64 13.77
C HIS A 90 -11.73 -5.81 13.62
N ALA A 91 -12.23 -7.03 13.35
CA ALA A 91 -13.64 -7.35 13.39
C ALA A 91 -14.23 -7.10 14.79
N ASN A 92 -13.49 -7.45 15.84
CA ASN A 92 -13.90 -7.19 17.22
C ASN A 92 -14.01 -5.68 17.53
N ILE A 93 -13.14 -4.85 16.96
CA ILE A 93 -13.19 -3.38 17.11
C ILE A 93 -14.42 -2.81 16.42
N LEU A 94 -14.74 -3.27 15.20
CA LEU A 94 -15.93 -2.84 14.47
C LEU A 94 -17.23 -3.22 15.20
N LEU A 95 -17.30 -4.43 15.76
CA LEU A 95 -18.44 -4.90 16.56
C LEU A 95 -18.59 -4.10 17.86
N GLN A 96 -17.50 -3.71 18.52
CA GLN A 96 -17.54 -2.85 19.70
C GLN A 96 -18.04 -1.43 19.38
N GLN A 97 -17.67 -0.87 18.22
CA GLN A 97 -18.14 0.45 17.78
C GLN A 97 -19.64 0.49 17.45
N GLN A 98 -20.21 -0.62 16.95
CA GLN A 98 -21.67 -0.74 16.74
C GLN A 98 -22.46 -0.73 18.05
N ASN A 99 -21.92 -1.31 19.11
CA ASN A 99 -22.56 -1.29 20.43
C ASN A 99 -22.49 0.09 21.10
N LEU A 100 -21.45 0.88 20.83
CA LEU A 100 -21.26 2.23 21.39
C LEU A 100 -22.09 3.32 20.68
N THR A 101 -22.54 3.05 19.45
CA THR A 101 -23.37 3.97 18.66
C THR A 101 -24.87 3.68 18.77
N SER A 102 -25.24 2.63 19.52
CA SER A 102 -26.62 2.20 19.75
C SER A 102 -27.18 2.60 21.14
N THR A 103 -26.49 3.49 21.86
CA THR A 103 -26.92 4.12 23.12
C THR A 103 -26.94 5.63 22.96
#